data_AF-A0A6P0XTX9-F1
#
_entry.id   AF-A0A6P0XTX9-F1
#
_cell.length_a   1.000
_cell.length_b   1.000
_cell.length_c   1.000
_cell.angle_alpha   90.00
_cell.angle_beta   90.00
_cell.angle_gamma   90.00
#
_symmetry.space_group_name_H-M   'P 1'
#
loop_
_entity.id
_entity.type
_entity.pdbx_description
1 polymer ?
#
loop_
_entity_poly.entity_id
_entity_poly.type
_entity_poly.pdbx_seq_one_letter_code
_entity_poly.pdbx_strand_id
1 'polypeptide(L)' 'MTLTLDQLTIVFPDQLLLEISPEETEQLWQESQNYSNGAARWNAYLNRLCLNMTIQYLTEDTQPEEIPQISLNLE' A
#
# COMPACT_ATOMS: atom_id res chain seq x y z
N MET A 1 -3.68 19.86 -23.41
CA MET A 1 -2.91 18.62 -23.69
C MET A 1 -3.16 17.71 -22.51
N THR A 2 -3.82 16.57 -22.71
CA THR A 2 -4.29 15.71 -21.62
C THR A 2 -3.40 14.47 -21.58
N LEU A 3 -2.74 14.22 -20.45
CA LEU A 3 -1.96 13.00 -20.28
C LEU A 3 -2.92 11.83 -20.00
N THR A 4 -2.65 10.68 -20.60
CA THR A 4 -3.39 9.45 -20.29
C THR A 4 -2.85 8.81 -19.02
N LEU A 5 -3.64 7.92 -18.38
CA LEU A 5 -3.19 7.19 -17.19
C LEU A 5 -1.91 6.40 -17.46
N ASP A 6 -1.81 5.74 -18.62
CA ASP A 6 -0.60 4.98 -19.02
C ASP A 6 0.64 5.87 -19.15
N GLN A 7 0.47 7.11 -19.62
CA GLN A 7 1.57 8.07 -19.68
C GLN A 7 1.98 8.52 -18.29
N LEU A 8 1.01 8.71 -17.39
CA LEU A 8 1.26 9.11 -16.01
C LEU A 8 1.96 8.01 -15.22
N THR A 9 1.58 6.75 -15.39
CA THR A 9 2.22 5.61 -14.70
C THR A 9 3.67 5.38 -15.13
N ILE A 10 4.02 5.72 -16.37
CA ILE A 10 5.43 5.70 -16.84
C ILE A 10 6.25 6.82 -16.19
N VAL A 11 5.67 8.01 -16.03
CA VAL A 11 6.38 9.20 -15.53
C VAL A 11 6.47 9.21 -14.00
N PHE A 12 5.44 8.69 -13.31
CA PHE A 12 5.32 8.69 -11.86
C PHE A 12 4.93 7.32 -11.31
N PRO A 13 5.71 6.25 -11.57
CA PRO A 13 5.38 4.91 -11.12
C PRO A 13 5.21 4.85 -9.60
N ASP A 14 6.14 5.43 -8.86
CA ASP A 14 6.19 5.36 -7.39
C ASP A 14 5.10 6.18 -6.69
N GLN A 15 4.39 7.06 -7.41
CA GLN A 15 3.31 7.89 -6.85
C GLN A 15 1.92 7.37 -7.21
N LEU A 16 1.82 6.59 -8.28
CA LEU A 16 0.53 6.15 -8.84
C LEU A 16 0.31 4.65 -8.69
N LEU A 17 1.37 3.88 -8.45
CA LEU A 17 1.32 2.44 -8.30
C LEU A 17 1.79 2.05 -6.91
N LEU A 18 1.06 1.13 -6.30
CA LEU A 18 1.48 0.46 -5.07
C LEU A 18 2.25 -0.79 -5.47
N GLU A 19 3.56 -0.77 -5.26
CA GLU A 19 4.42 -1.90 -5.60
C GLU A 19 4.17 -3.07 -4.62
N ILE A 20 4.05 -4.27 -5.17
CA ILE A 20 3.89 -5.49 -4.40
C ILE A 20 5.20 -6.25 -4.43
N SER A 21 5.75 -6.55 -3.25
CA SER A 21 6.95 -7.38 -3.15
C SER A 21 6.65 -8.81 -3.64
N PRO A 22 7.44 -9.34 -4.59
CA PRO A 22 7.32 -10.74 -5.02
C PRO A 22 7.54 -11.73 -3.86
N GLU A 23 8.40 -11.36 -2.91
CA GLU A 23 8.67 -12.18 -1.72
C GLU A 23 7.45 -12.24 -0.79
N GLU A 24 6.81 -11.08 -0.54
CA GLU A 24 5.59 -11.00 0.26
C GLU A 24 4.44 -11.77 -0.41
N THR A 25 4.32 -11.64 -1.73
CA THR A 25 3.32 -12.36 -2.55
C THR A 25 3.43 -13.86 -2.34
N GLU A 26 4.63 -14.42 -2.48
CA GLU A 26 4.86 -15.86 -2.31
C GLU A 26 4.58 -16.29 -0.87
N GLN A 27 5.07 -15.53 0.12
CA GLN A 27 4.82 -15.83 1.53
C GLN A 27 3.32 -15.88 1.84
N LEU A 28 2.56 -14.84 1.45
CA LEU A 28 1.12 -14.77 1.70
C LEU A 28 0.35 -15.88 0.98
N TRP A 29 0.80 -16.27 -0.22
CA TRP A 29 0.21 -17.39 -0.94
C TRP A 29 0.42 -18.72 -0.21
N GLN A 30 1.62 -18.97 0.31
CA GLN A 30 1.90 -20.16 1.11
C GLN A 30 1.06 -20.19 2.40
N GLU A 31 0.97 -19.06 3.11
CA GLU A 31 0.15 -18.95 4.33
C GLU A 31 -1.34 -19.21 4.06
N SER A 32 -1.82 -18.83 2.86
CA SER A 32 -3.21 -19.06 2.45
C SER A 32 -3.54 -20.53 2.20
N GLN A 33 -2.56 -21.44 2.09
CA GLN A 33 -2.85 -22.86 1.85
C GLN A 33 -3.52 -23.57 3.03
N ASN A 34 -3.47 -22.96 4.23
CA ASN A 34 -4.09 -23.47 5.44
C ASN A 34 -5.63 -23.45 5.42
N TYR A 35 -6.26 -22.77 4.45
CA TYR A 35 -7.71 -22.70 4.35
C TYR A 35 -8.30 -23.94 3.64
N SER A 36 -9.55 -24.26 4.02
CA SER A 36 -10.19 -25.55 3.74
C SER A 36 -10.52 -25.83 2.27
N ASN A 37 -10.65 -24.81 1.44
CA ASN A 37 -11.01 -24.96 0.02
C ASN A 37 -10.39 -23.85 -0.84
N GLY A 38 -10.30 -24.09 -2.15
CA GLY A 38 -9.63 -23.19 -3.08
C GLY A 38 -10.17 -21.75 -3.07
N ALA A 39 -11.48 -21.56 -2.95
CA ALA A 39 -12.07 -20.23 -2.87
C ALA A 39 -11.66 -19.49 -1.59
N ALA A 40 -11.64 -20.20 -0.44
CA ALA A 40 -11.20 -19.63 0.82
C ALA A 40 -9.70 -19.26 0.80
N ARG A 41 -8.85 -20.08 0.17
CA ARG A 41 -7.41 -19.79 -0.01
C ARG A 41 -7.20 -18.53 -0.83
N TRP A 42 -7.87 -18.45 -1.99
CA TRP A 42 -7.77 -17.30 -2.88
C TRP A 42 -8.27 -16.00 -2.21
N ASN A 43 -9.42 -16.06 -1.53
CA ASN A 43 -9.95 -14.91 -0.81
C ASN A 43 -9.03 -14.47 0.33
N ALA A 44 -8.48 -15.41 1.10
CA ALA A 44 -7.55 -15.08 2.19
C ALA A 44 -6.27 -14.43 1.66
N TYR A 45 -5.72 -14.95 0.57
CA TYR A 45 -4.57 -14.39 -0.11
C TYR A 45 -4.82 -12.95 -0.57
N LEU A 46 -5.90 -12.72 -1.35
CA LEU A 46 -6.25 -11.38 -1.83
C LEU A 46 -6.51 -10.39 -0.69
N ASN A 47 -7.27 -10.81 0.32
CA ASN A 47 -7.61 -9.93 1.44
C ASN A 47 -6.35 -9.49 2.20
N ARG A 48 -5.41 -10.41 2.45
CA ARG A 48 -4.15 -10.07 3.13
C ARG A 48 -3.28 -9.17 2.28
N LEU A 49 -3.14 -9.47 0.99
CA LEU A 49 -2.35 -8.67 0.07
C LEU A 49 -2.85 -7.21 0.01
N CYS A 50 -4.15 -7.02 -0.18
CA CYS A 50 -4.76 -5.70 -0.21
C CYS A 50 -4.66 -4.97 1.14
N LEU A 51 -4.85 -5.68 2.25
CA LEU A 51 -4.77 -5.09 3.58
C LEU A 51 -3.36 -4.60 3.89
N ASN A 52 -2.35 -5.44 3.67
CA ASN A 52 -0.95 -5.07 3.93
C ASN A 52 -0.55 -3.86 3.10
N MET A 53 -0.86 -3.87 1.80
CA MET A 53 -0.61 -2.76 0.90
C MET A 53 -1.30 -1.46 1.38
N THR A 54 -2.57 -1.54 1.78
CA THR A 54 -3.31 -0.37 2.27
C THR A 54 -2.69 0.19 3.55
N ILE A 55 -2.29 -0.68 4.48
CA ILE A 55 -1.66 -0.26 5.74
C ILE A 55 -0.31 0.41 5.45
N GLN A 56 0.51 -0.19 4.58
CA GLN A 56 1.82 0.36 4.22
C GLN A 56 1.67 1.76 3.62
N TYR A 57 0.78 1.91 2.64
CA TYR A 57 0.50 3.20 2.01
C TYR A 57 0.06 4.27 3.02
N LEU A 58 -0.90 3.94 3.89
CA LEU A 58 -1.36 4.87 4.92
C LEU A 58 -0.26 5.24 5.92
N THR A 59 0.66 4.31 6.20
CA THR A 59 1.78 4.54 7.13
C THR A 59 2.84 5.45 6.53
N GLU A 60 3.15 5.26 5.25
CA GLU A 60 4.08 6.10 4.48
C GLU A 60 3.59 7.54 4.37
N ASP A 61 2.27 7.76 4.25
CA ASP A 61 1.66 9.09 4.19
C ASP A 61 1.59 9.78 5.57
N THR A 62 1.58 9.01 6.67
CA THR A 62 1.67 9.54 8.05
C THR A 62 3.08 9.94 8.48
N GLN A 63 3.97 10.33 7.56
CA GLN A 63 5.11 11.16 7.95
C GLN A 63 4.56 12.34 8.74
N PRO A 64 4.98 12.56 10.00
CA PRO A 64 4.41 13.62 10.81
C PRO A 64 4.67 14.94 10.07
N GLU A 65 3.60 15.54 9.54
CA GLU A 65 3.58 16.97 9.29
C GLU A 65 4.15 17.60 10.56
N GLU A 66 5.26 18.31 10.39
CA GLU A 66 5.94 19.07 11.43
C GLU A 66 4.86 19.65 12.35
N ILE A 67 4.77 19.13 13.58
CA ILE A 67 3.87 19.70 14.59
C ILE A 67 4.15 21.20 14.54
N PRO A 68 3.19 22.05 14.11
CA PRO A 68 3.47 23.46 13.93
C PRO A 68 3.99 23.94 15.28
N GLN A 69 5.26 24.34 15.31
CA GLN A 69 5.86 24.97 16.48
C GLN A 69 5.12 26.30 16.63
N ILE A 70 4.00 26.27 17.34
CA ILE A 70 3.34 27.48 17.80
C ILE A 70 4.30 28.04 18.84
N SER A 71 5.22 28.88 18.38
CA SER A 71 5.99 29.78 19.22
C SER A 71 4.95 30.59 19.99
N LEU A 72 4.66 30.17 21.22
CA LEU A 72 3.92 30.95 22.20
C LEU A 72 4.80 32.13 22.59
N ASN A 73 4.90 33.10 21.69
CA ASN A 73 5.31 34.46 22.02
C ASN A 73 4.14 35.07 22.78
N LEU A 74 4.05 34.71 24.06
CA LEU A 74 3.26 35.45 25.03
C LEU A 74 4.10 36.68 25.39
N GLU A 75 3.80 37.79 24.72
CA GLU A 75 4.15 39.14 25.19
C GLU A 75 3.41 39.46 26.51
#